data_AF-A0A3M5X035-F1
#
_entry.id   AF-A0A3M5X035-F1
#
_cell.length_a   1.000
_cell.length_b   1.000
_cell.length_c   1.000
_cell.angle_alpha   90.00
_cell.angle_beta   90.00
_cell.angle_gamma   90.00
#
_symmetry.space_group_name_H-M   'P 1'
#
loop_
_entity.id
_entity.type
_entity.pdbx_description
1 polymer ?
#
loop_
_entity_poly.entity_id
_entity_poly.type
_entity_poly.pdbx_seq_one_letter_code
_entity_poly.pdbx_strand_id
1 'polypeptide(L)'
;MKSLFNLTLKDENVPMKNTLKIWLSLAVFFYLPFASAGGPNLGLFLIMHDQLTKHERAELADSYLNPLLAQLEEITGRRTTVTFIENEPGLTNFAYRGEKLDTVLYRLSRESIEYANAKNLPRPSERHKYVLITSNKINGTVHGVTATSHNVAMASLKDYNTLPHEVGHLFGAEHEAATGFPCQTTMWENSTTSIIPCYYFSDANKELIRKYVDNLSVR
;
A
#
# COMPACT_ATOMS: atom_id res chain seq x y z
N MET A 1 55.32 46.47 -38.70
CA MET A 1 55.31 45.98 -40.10
C MET A 1 53.90 45.54 -40.43
N LYS A 2 53.39 45.97 -41.59
CA LYS A 2 52.00 45.85 -42.08
C LYS A 2 51.61 44.40 -42.37
N SER A 3 50.35 44.03 -42.16
CA SER A 3 49.35 43.81 -43.25
C SER A 3 48.27 42.79 -42.84
N LEU A 4 47.03 43.26 -42.79
CA LEU A 4 45.84 42.46 -43.10
C LEU A 4 45.80 42.22 -44.62
N PHE A 5 45.39 41.05 -45.08
CA PHE A 5 44.62 40.91 -46.32
C PHE A 5 43.79 39.62 -46.32
N ASN A 6 42.59 39.79 -46.86
CA ASN A 6 41.42 38.93 -46.85
C ASN A 6 41.33 38.04 -48.11
N LEU A 7 40.47 37.00 -48.00
CA LEU A 7 39.58 36.43 -49.03
C LEU A 7 40.20 35.73 -50.28
N THR A 8 39.81 34.47 -50.52
CA THR A 8 38.70 34.12 -51.45
C THR A 8 38.41 32.62 -51.50
N LEU A 9 37.11 32.31 -51.58
CA LEU A 9 36.49 31.01 -51.81
C LEU A 9 36.69 30.54 -53.27
N LYS A 10 36.79 29.22 -53.48
CA LYS A 10 35.98 28.54 -54.51
C LYS A 10 35.89 27.03 -54.30
N ASP A 11 34.66 26.57 -54.36
CA ASP A 11 34.19 25.18 -54.43
C ASP A 11 34.87 24.36 -55.52
N GLU A 12 34.87 23.02 -55.38
CA GLU A 12 34.21 22.08 -56.31
C GLU A 12 34.63 20.59 -56.06
N ASN A 13 33.62 19.76 -55.71
CA ASN A 13 33.39 18.38 -56.20
C ASN A 13 34.22 17.15 -55.68
N VAL A 14 33.80 16.58 -54.54
CA VAL A 14 33.26 15.21 -54.27
C VAL A 14 33.66 14.07 -55.29
N PRO A 15 34.12 12.85 -54.87
CA PRO A 15 33.23 11.91 -54.19
C PRO A 15 33.75 10.97 -53.08
N MET A 16 32.75 10.65 -52.26
CA MET A 16 32.66 9.83 -51.07
C MET A 16 32.81 8.32 -51.36
N LYS A 17 33.68 7.61 -50.61
CA LYS A 17 33.61 6.15 -50.47
C LYS A 17 34.36 5.64 -49.23
N ASN A 18 33.66 5.49 -48.13
CA ASN A 18 33.79 4.31 -47.28
C ASN A 18 32.60 4.22 -46.32
N THR A 19 31.56 3.61 -46.86
CA THR A 19 30.46 3.02 -46.11
C THR A 19 30.93 1.76 -45.39
N LEU A 20 30.20 1.42 -44.30
CA LEU A 20 29.99 0.07 -43.77
C LEU A 20 30.89 -0.38 -42.58
N LYS A 21 30.40 -0.17 -41.35
CA LYS A 21 29.76 -1.21 -40.50
C LYS A 21 29.75 -0.75 -39.02
N ILE A 22 28.75 0.04 -38.62
CA ILE A 22 28.36 0.21 -37.22
C ILE A 22 26.91 -0.26 -37.12
N TRP A 23 26.72 -1.57 -36.90
CA TRP A 23 25.43 -2.16 -36.55
C TRP A 23 25.69 -3.47 -35.81
N LEU A 24 25.79 -3.41 -34.47
CA LEU A 24 25.28 -4.43 -33.53
C LEU A 24 25.70 -4.05 -32.10
N SER A 25 24.95 -3.16 -31.46
CA SER A 25 24.94 -3.01 -29.99
C SER A 25 23.69 -2.23 -29.57
N LEU A 26 22.51 -2.66 -30.02
CA LEU A 26 21.23 -2.18 -29.50
C LEU A 26 20.17 -3.28 -29.61
N ALA A 27 20.48 -4.45 -29.08
CA ALA A 27 19.55 -5.57 -29.01
C ALA A 27 19.69 -6.32 -27.66
N VAL A 28 19.76 -5.58 -26.56
CA VAL A 28 19.54 -6.14 -25.21
C VAL A 28 18.80 -5.09 -24.38
N PHE A 29 17.56 -4.74 -24.76
CA PHE A 29 16.68 -3.95 -23.88
C PHE A 29 15.17 -4.15 -24.13
N PHE A 30 14.75 -5.29 -24.72
CA PHE A 30 13.33 -5.55 -24.97
C PHE A 30 12.84 -6.94 -24.55
N TYR A 31 13.53 -7.59 -23.60
CA TYR A 31 13.02 -8.79 -22.92
C TYR A 31 13.18 -8.71 -21.41
N LEU A 32 12.99 -7.51 -20.83
CA LEU A 32 12.30 -7.55 -19.55
C LEU A 32 10.86 -7.92 -19.92
N PRO A 33 10.29 -8.99 -19.36
CA PRO A 33 8.85 -9.05 -19.35
C PRO A 33 8.46 -7.74 -18.67
N PHE A 34 7.83 -6.83 -19.42
CA PHE A 34 6.86 -5.97 -18.79
C PHE A 34 5.88 -6.98 -18.22
N ALA A 35 6.11 -7.39 -16.97
CA ALA A 35 5.09 -8.00 -16.17
C ALA A 35 3.92 -7.06 -16.39
N SER A 36 2.90 -7.54 -17.09
CA SER A 36 1.66 -6.83 -17.24
C SER A 36 1.23 -6.55 -15.82
N ALA A 37 1.55 -5.36 -15.30
CA ALA A 37 1.18 -4.99 -13.95
C ALA A 37 -0.32 -5.22 -13.89
N GLY A 38 -0.78 -6.05 -12.95
CA GLY A 38 -2.15 -6.58 -12.91
C GLY A 38 -3.24 -5.52 -12.65
N GLY A 39 -2.99 -4.26 -13.02
CA GLY A 39 -3.73 -3.04 -12.71
C GLY A 39 -2.85 -2.04 -11.95
N PRO A 40 -3.40 -0.86 -11.60
CA PRO A 40 -2.67 0.17 -10.86
C PRO A 40 -2.32 -0.30 -9.43
N ASN A 41 -1.16 0.13 -8.93
CA ASN A 41 -0.72 -0.12 -7.55
C ASN A 41 -1.77 0.25 -6.50
N LEU A 42 -1.77 -0.48 -5.39
CA LEU A 42 -2.64 -0.22 -4.24
C LEU A 42 -2.00 0.85 -3.34
N GLY A 43 -2.83 1.59 -2.60
CA GLY A 43 -2.37 2.60 -1.65
C GLY A 43 -2.80 2.29 -0.23
N LEU A 44 -1.86 2.34 0.71
CA LEU A 44 -2.12 2.19 2.14
C LEU A 44 -1.56 3.42 2.89
N PHE A 45 -2.45 4.21 3.48
CA PHE A 45 -2.13 5.40 4.25
C PHE A 45 -2.25 5.05 5.73
N LEU A 46 -1.12 4.97 6.41
CA LEU A 46 -1.05 4.62 7.82
C LEU A 46 -1.00 5.88 8.66
N ILE A 47 -2.11 6.16 9.34
CA ILE A 47 -2.22 7.27 10.28
C ILE A 47 -1.62 6.81 11.60
N MET A 48 -0.43 7.32 11.90
CA MET A 48 0.35 6.90 13.05
C MET A 48 -0.08 7.70 14.28
N HIS A 49 -0.92 7.12 15.14
CA HIS A 49 -1.42 7.85 16.29
C HIS A 49 -0.28 8.32 17.20
N ASP A 50 -0.37 9.55 17.71
CA ASP A 50 0.65 10.21 18.53
C ASP A 50 1.04 9.44 19.81
N GLN A 51 0.18 8.53 20.30
CA GLN A 51 0.45 7.70 21.46
C GLN A 51 1.43 6.55 21.19
N LEU A 52 1.73 6.27 19.90
CA LEU A 52 2.65 5.21 19.51
C LEU A 52 4.03 5.46 20.11
N THR A 53 4.52 4.46 20.86
CA THR A 53 5.84 4.49 21.45
C THR A 53 6.93 4.40 20.37
N LYS A 54 8.15 4.82 20.71
CA LYS A 54 9.30 4.68 19.80
C LYS A 54 9.53 3.23 19.36
N HIS A 55 9.34 2.28 20.28
CA HIS A 55 9.49 0.85 19.98
C HIS A 55 8.40 0.36 19.02
N GLU A 56 7.13 0.67 19.28
CA GLU A 56 6.03 0.30 18.38
C GLU A 56 6.21 0.87 16.96
N ARG A 57 6.71 2.10 16.83
CA ARG A 57 7.04 2.68 15.51
C ARG A 57 8.18 1.94 14.82
N ALA A 58 9.22 1.56 15.55
CA ALA A 58 10.37 0.85 15.00
C ALA A 58 9.99 -0.57 14.53
N GLU A 59 9.13 -1.26 15.29
CA GLU A 59 8.70 -2.63 15.00
C GLU A 59 7.61 -2.73 13.92
N LEU A 60 6.89 -1.63 13.62
CA LEU A 60 5.72 -1.66 12.75
C LEU A 60 6.04 -2.28 11.38
N ALA A 61 7.17 -1.90 10.79
CA ALA A 61 7.57 -2.37 9.47
C ALA A 61 7.77 -3.89 9.47
N ASP A 62 8.64 -4.40 10.33
CA ASP A 62 9.05 -5.80 10.29
C ASP A 62 8.00 -6.75 10.87
N SER A 63 7.36 -6.35 11.97
CA SER A 63 6.50 -7.25 12.74
C SER A 63 5.05 -7.28 12.26
N TYR A 64 4.61 -6.29 11.46
CA TYR A 64 3.21 -6.18 11.04
C TYR A 64 3.07 -5.92 9.53
N LEU A 65 3.80 -4.94 9.01
CA LEU A 65 3.55 -4.40 7.67
C LEU A 65 4.19 -5.25 6.56
N ASN A 66 5.48 -5.58 6.67
CA ASN A 66 6.21 -6.31 5.63
C ASN A 66 5.58 -7.67 5.31
N PRO A 67 5.17 -8.51 6.30
CA PRO A 67 4.48 -9.76 6.01
C PRO A 67 3.14 -9.57 5.29
N LEU A 68 2.39 -8.53 5.67
CA LEU A 68 1.12 -8.18 5.04
C LEU A 68 1.33 -7.71 3.59
N LEU A 69 2.29 -6.81 3.36
CA LEU A 69 2.59 -6.30 2.02
C LEU A 69 3.04 -7.42 1.07
N ALA A 70 3.89 -8.33 1.56
CA ALA A 70 4.34 -9.48 0.78
C ALA A 70 3.18 -10.37 0.35
N GLN A 71 2.22 -10.63 1.25
CA GLN A 71 1.02 -11.40 0.90
C GLN A 71 0.11 -10.67 -0.07
N LEU A 72 -0.14 -9.37 0.13
CA LEU A 72 -0.95 -8.60 -0.81
C LEU A 72 -0.33 -8.60 -2.22
N GLU A 73 0.99 -8.47 -2.33
CA GLU A 73 1.71 -8.54 -3.60
C GLU A 73 1.64 -9.96 -4.21
N GLU A 74 1.85 -11.02 -3.42
CA GLU A 74 1.68 -12.41 -3.86
C GLU A 74 0.26 -12.67 -4.41
N ILE A 75 -0.76 -12.23 -3.67
CA ILE A 75 -2.17 -12.52 -3.99
C ILE A 75 -2.58 -11.77 -5.26
N THR A 76 -2.24 -10.48 -5.34
CA THR A 76 -2.81 -9.55 -6.32
C THR A 76 -1.89 -9.28 -7.50
N GLY A 77 -0.60 -9.60 -7.40
CA GLY A 77 0.42 -9.19 -8.36
C GLY A 77 0.62 -7.67 -8.41
N ARG A 78 0.09 -6.91 -7.45
CA ARG A 78 0.18 -5.44 -7.39
C ARG A 78 0.99 -5.00 -6.18
N ARG A 79 1.90 -4.06 -6.42
CA ARG A 79 2.64 -3.42 -5.32
C ARG A 79 1.68 -2.55 -4.50
N THR A 80 1.80 -2.62 -3.19
CA THR A 80 1.09 -1.71 -2.27
C THR A 80 2.06 -0.61 -1.81
N THR A 81 1.76 0.64 -2.14
CA THR A 81 2.54 1.79 -1.69
C THR A 81 2.05 2.23 -0.31
N VAL A 82 2.98 2.36 0.64
CA VAL A 82 2.66 2.79 2.00
C VAL A 82 3.07 4.24 2.21
N THR A 83 2.15 5.05 2.75
CA THR A 83 2.41 6.42 3.18
C THR A 83 2.15 6.52 4.68
N PHE A 84 3.18 6.86 5.46
CA PHE A 84 3.01 7.16 6.88
C PHE A 84 2.56 8.61 7.06
N ILE A 85 1.52 8.81 7.86
CA ILE A 85 1.01 10.12 8.24
C ILE A 85 1.32 10.30 9.72
N GLU A 86 2.14 11.31 10.03
CA GLU A 86 2.64 11.58 11.37
C GLU A 86 2.53 13.07 11.68
N ASN A 87 2.32 13.43 12.95
CA ASN A 87 2.31 14.82 13.42
C ASN A 87 1.28 15.72 12.70
N GLU A 88 0.06 15.21 12.48
CA GLU A 88 -1.03 15.93 11.80
C GLU A 88 -2.20 16.14 12.78
N PRO A 89 -2.32 17.34 13.38
CA PRO A 89 -3.38 17.65 14.33
C PRO A 89 -4.79 17.43 13.75
N GLY A 90 -5.66 16.82 14.55
CA GLY A 90 -7.00 16.38 14.14
C GLY A 90 -7.01 14.93 13.63
N LEU A 91 -5.89 14.43 13.09
CA LEU A 91 -5.80 13.10 12.48
C LEU A 91 -4.90 12.13 13.26
N THR A 92 -3.69 12.54 13.67
CA THR A 92 -2.78 11.66 14.42
C THR A 92 -3.00 11.70 15.94
N ASN A 93 -3.68 12.72 16.45
CA ASN A 93 -4.23 12.76 17.81
C ASN A 93 -5.73 12.41 17.86
N PHE A 94 -6.22 11.69 16.84
CA PHE A 94 -7.64 11.38 16.67
C PHE A 94 -8.23 10.67 17.89
N ALA A 95 -9.25 11.26 18.51
CA ALA A 95 -9.86 10.74 19.73
C ALA A 95 -10.73 9.50 19.43
N TYR A 96 -10.13 8.32 19.32
CA TYR A 96 -10.83 7.11 18.88
C TYR A 96 -11.57 6.32 19.97
N ARG A 97 -11.41 6.70 21.25
CA ARG A 97 -11.95 5.94 22.40
C ARG A 97 -13.25 6.57 22.91
N GLY A 98 -14.15 5.70 23.40
CA GLY A 98 -15.35 6.11 24.14
C GLY A 98 -16.59 6.37 23.27
N GLU A 99 -16.45 6.31 21.94
CA GLU A 99 -17.57 6.41 20.99
C GLU A 99 -18.02 5.03 20.50
N LYS A 100 -19.22 4.96 19.91
CA LYS A 100 -19.70 3.78 19.17
C LYS A 100 -18.84 3.58 17.93
N LEU A 101 -18.50 2.32 17.62
CA LEU A 101 -17.56 1.96 16.56
C LEU A 101 -17.92 2.57 15.19
N ASP A 102 -19.19 2.51 14.79
CA ASP A 102 -19.63 3.08 13.51
C ASP A 102 -19.46 4.60 13.45
N THR A 103 -19.76 5.28 14.55
CA THR A 103 -19.65 6.74 14.65
C THR A 103 -18.18 7.18 14.53
N VAL A 104 -17.28 6.51 15.24
CA VAL A 104 -15.86 6.84 15.20
C VAL A 104 -15.22 6.50 13.85
N LEU A 105 -15.62 5.40 13.19
CA LEU A 105 -15.15 5.07 11.84
C LEU A 105 -15.64 6.05 10.78
N TYR A 106 -16.90 6.48 10.87
CA TYR A 106 -17.42 7.52 9.99
C TYR A 106 -16.65 8.84 10.16
N ARG A 107 -16.36 9.21 11.41
CA ARG A 107 -15.53 10.40 11.69
C ARG A 107 -14.12 10.23 11.15
N LEU A 108 -13.47 9.09 11.36
CA LEU A 108 -12.15 8.80 10.80
C LEU A 108 -12.13 8.92 9.28
N SER A 109 -13.16 8.41 8.60
CA SER A 109 -13.32 8.55 7.14
C SER A 109 -13.38 10.01 6.71
N ARG A 110 -14.18 10.82 7.40
CA ARG A 110 -14.28 12.26 7.14
C ARG A 110 -12.94 12.98 7.33
N GLU A 111 -12.28 12.80 8.46
CA GLU A 111 -10.98 13.42 8.73
C GLU A 111 -9.92 12.98 7.72
N SER A 112 -9.96 11.71 7.30
CA SER A 112 -9.06 11.17 6.25
C SER A 112 -9.30 11.82 4.89
N ILE A 113 -10.57 12.07 4.52
CA ILE A 113 -10.94 12.78 3.29
C ILE A 113 -10.48 14.23 3.34
N GLU A 114 -10.71 14.92 4.46
CA GLU A 114 -10.33 16.31 4.65
C GLU A 114 -8.80 16.46 4.56
N TYR A 115 -8.05 15.59 5.22
CA TYR A 115 -6.59 15.52 5.11
C TYR A 115 -6.13 15.22 3.68
N ALA A 116 -6.71 14.22 3.01
CA ALA A 116 -6.35 13.87 1.64
C ALA A 116 -6.55 15.05 0.68
N ASN A 117 -7.65 15.79 0.83
CA ASN A 117 -7.91 17.01 0.06
C ASN A 117 -6.87 18.09 0.33
N ALA A 118 -6.57 18.36 1.60
CA ALA A 118 -5.63 19.41 2.00
C ALA A 118 -4.20 19.15 1.52
N LYS A 119 -3.80 17.88 1.41
CA LYS A 119 -2.47 17.45 0.96
C LYS A 119 -2.41 17.04 -0.51
N ASN A 120 -3.52 17.15 -1.25
CA ASN A 120 -3.66 16.68 -2.63
C ASN A 120 -3.26 15.19 -2.81
N LEU A 121 -3.69 14.36 -1.86
CA LEU A 121 -3.51 12.91 -1.85
C LEU A 121 -4.79 12.18 -2.32
N PRO A 122 -4.70 10.93 -2.78
CA PRO A 122 -5.88 10.12 -3.08
C PRO A 122 -6.80 9.94 -1.87
N ARG A 123 -8.11 10.17 -2.04
CA ARG A 123 -9.11 9.94 -0.98
C ARG A 123 -9.26 8.43 -0.67
N PRO A 124 -9.73 8.08 0.54
CA PRO A 124 -10.21 6.73 0.84
C PRO A 124 -11.14 6.21 -0.27
N SER A 125 -10.81 5.05 -0.82
CA SER A 125 -11.49 4.47 -1.98
C SER A 125 -11.18 2.97 -2.08
N GLU A 126 -11.81 2.28 -3.04
CA GLU A 126 -11.59 0.85 -3.22
C GLU A 126 -10.08 0.52 -3.44
N ARG A 127 -9.30 1.44 -4.01
CA ARG A 127 -7.84 1.29 -4.21
C ARG A 127 -6.97 1.87 -3.09
N HIS A 128 -7.43 2.90 -2.38
CA HIS A 128 -6.62 3.63 -1.40
C HIS A 128 -7.25 3.52 0.00
N LYS A 129 -6.54 2.87 0.91
CA LYS A 129 -7.02 2.54 2.26
C LYS A 129 -6.38 3.45 3.29
N TYR A 130 -7.15 3.92 4.25
CA TYR A 130 -6.65 4.73 5.36
C TYR A 130 -6.82 3.97 6.68
N VAL A 131 -5.73 3.74 7.39
CA VAL A 131 -5.73 2.91 8.60
C VAL A 131 -5.10 3.67 9.76
N LEU A 132 -5.87 3.88 10.82
CA LEU A 132 -5.37 4.44 12.07
C LEU A 132 -4.65 3.35 12.88
N ILE A 133 -3.37 3.56 13.13
CA ILE A 133 -2.52 2.67 13.92
C ILE A 133 -2.44 3.19 15.36
N THR A 134 -2.72 2.32 16.33
CA THR A 134 -2.84 2.69 17.74
C THR A 134 -2.06 1.75 18.65
N SER A 135 -1.46 2.26 19.73
CA SER A 135 -0.82 1.40 20.75
C SER A 135 -1.81 0.59 21.56
N ASN A 136 -3.05 1.07 21.65
CA ASN A 136 -4.02 0.57 22.60
C ASN A 136 -5.31 0.19 21.88
N LYS A 137 -6.00 -0.81 22.44
CA LYS A 137 -7.30 -1.27 21.97
C LYS A 137 -8.29 -0.13 21.76
N ILE A 138 -9.17 -0.30 20.76
CA ILE A 138 -10.22 0.65 20.39
C ILE A 138 -11.20 0.85 21.56
N ASN A 139 -11.53 -0.24 22.24
CA ASN A 139 -12.23 -0.24 23.53
C ASN A 139 -11.73 -1.40 24.42
N GLY A 140 -12.44 -1.76 25.49
CA GLY A 140 -11.99 -2.79 26.44
C GLY A 140 -11.71 -4.17 25.82
N THR A 141 -12.38 -4.52 24.72
CA THR A 141 -12.29 -5.84 24.09
C THR A 141 -11.82 -5.81 22.64
N VAL A 142 -12.05 -4.70 21.92
CA VAL A 142 -11.84 -4.61 20.46
C VAL A 142 -10.43 -4.14 20.13
N HIS A 143 -9.67 -4.98 19.44
CA HIS A 143 -8.30 -4.68 19.00
C HIS A 143 -8.27 -3.87 17.71
N GLY A 144 -9.18 -4.13 16.79
CA GLY A 144 -9.32 -3.42 15.53
C GLY A 144 -10.77 -3.41 15.06
N VAL A 145 -11.07 -2.52 14.12
CA VAL A 145 -12.38 -2.48 13.47
C VAL A 145 -12.25 -1.83 12.09
N THR A 146 -13.04 -2.32 11.14
CA THR A 146 -13.03 -1.89 9.74
C THR A 146 -14.40 -1.40 9.29
N ALA A 147 -14.41 -0.31 8.51
CA ALA A 147 -15.57 0.16 7.77
C ALA A 147 -15.29 0.06 6.26
N THR A 148 -15.63 -1.09 5.67
CA THR A 148 -15.35 -1.40 4.25
C THR A 148 -16.04 -0.41 3.30
N SER A 149 -17.26 0.03 3.61
CA SER A 149 -18.00 1.05 2.86
C SER A 149 -17.31 2.43 2.85
N HIS A 150 -16.41 2.67 3.80
CA HIS A 150 -15.67 3.92 3.94
C HIS A 150 -14.18 3.79 3.62
N ASN A 151 -13.70 2.57 3.33
CA ASN A 151 -12.29 2.27 3.04
C ASN A 151 -11.32 2.72 4.15
N VAL A 152 -11.80 2.69 5.40
CA VAL A 152 -11.02 3.02 6.59
C VAL A 152 -11.06 1.92 7.63
N ALA A 153 -9.99 1.82 8.41
CA ALA A 153 -9.93 0.91 9.55
C ALA A 153 -9.13 1.53 10.71
N MET A 154 -9.27 0.93 11.88
CA MET A 154 -8.42 1.19 13.04
C MET A 154 -7.83 -0.13 13.51
N ALA A 155 -6.51 -0.16 13.72
CA ALA A 155 -5.80 -1.36 14.18
C ALA A 155 -4.91 -1.03 15.37
N SER A 156 -5.07 -1.81 16.45
CA SER A 156 -4.16 -1.76 17.59
C SER A 156 -2.97 -2.69 17.40
N LEU A 157 -1.78 -2.22 17.77
CA LEU A 157 -0.56 -3.04 17.77
C LEU A 157 -0.47 -4.00 18.97
N LYS A 158 -1.50 -4.08 19.83
CA LYS A 158 -1.56 -5.03 20.96
C LYS A 158 -1.58 -6.50 20.54
N ASP A 159 -1.97 -6.78 19.30
CA ASP A 159 -1.91 -8.13 18.71
C ASP A 159 -1.37 -8.00 17.28
N TYR A 160 -0.33 -8.78 16.98
CA TYR A 160 0.36 -8.81 15.69
C TYR A 160 -0.56 -9.08 14.49
N ASN A 161 -1.64 -9.84 14.70
CA ASN A 161 -2.56 -10.19 13.62
C ASN A 161 -3.62 -9.10 13.36
N THR A 162 -3.78 -8.12 14.24
CA THR A 162 -4.83 -7.08 14.12
C THR A 162 -4.68 -6.27 12.83
N LEU A 163 -3.49 -5.72 12.55
CA LEU A 163 -3.31 -4.89 11.36
C LEU A 163 -3.56 -5.68 10.05
N PRO A 164 -2.96 -6.87 9.85
CA PRO A 164 -3.29 -7.72 8.71
C PRO A 164 -4.77 -8.06 8.58
N HIS A 165 -5.44 -8.35 9.71
CA HIS A 165 -6.87 -8.69 9.75
C HIS A 165 -7.75 -7.54 9.26
N GLU A 166 -7.57 -6.34 9.81
CA GLU A 166 -8.37 -5.17 9.42
C GLU A 166 -8.10 -4.74 7.97
N VAL A 167 -6.84 -4.79 7.54
CA VAL A 167 -6.50 -4.52 6.12
C VAL A 167 -7.09 -5.59 5.20
N GLY A 168 -7.15 -6.85 5.63
CA GLY A 168 -7.81 -7.92 4.90
C GLY A 168 -9.28 -7.60 4.60
N HIS A 169 -10.05 -7.18 5.62
CA HIS A 169 -11.44 -6.75 5.43
C HIS A 169 -11.57 -5.61 4.40
N LEU A 170 -10.66 -4.63 4.43
CA LEU A 170 -10.65 -3.52 3.46
C LEU A 170 -10.43 -3.96 2.00
N PHE A 171 -9.87 -5.15 1.79
CA PHE A 171 -9.66 -5.77 0.49
C PHE A 171 -10.61 -6.97 0.24
N GLY A 172 -11.71 -7.07 0.99
CA GLY A 172 -12.76 -8.05 0.74
C GLY A 172 -12.54 -9.43 1.36
N ALA A 173 -11.55 -9.58 2.26
CA ALA A 173 -11.42 -10.80 3.05
C ALA A 173 -12.52 -10.89 4.12
N GLU A 174 -12.93 -12.11 4.44
CA GLU A 174 -14.08 -12.44 5.29
C GLU A 174 -13.69 -13.47 6.36
N HIS A 175 -14.38 -13.43 7.50
CA HIS A 175 -14.15 -14.38 8.60
C HIS A 175 -14.57 -15.79 8.21
N GLU A 176 -15.65 -15.91 7.45
CA GLU A 176 -16.25 -17.16 6.98
C GLU A 176 -15.31 -17.95 6.07
N ALA A 177 -14.37 -17.26 5.42
CA ALA A 177 -13.35 -17.86 4.56
C ALA A 177 -12.07 -18.25 5.33
N ALA A 178 -11.98 -17.97 6.63
CA ALA A 178 -10.81 -18.33 7.44
C ALA A 178 -10.73 -19.84 7.73
N THR A 179 -9.50 -20.36 7.80
CA THR A 179 -9.21 -21.72 8.25
C THR A 179 -8.51 -21.73 9.60
N GLY A 180 -8.80 -22.73 10.43
CA GLY A 180 -8.27 -22.88 11.79
C GLY A 180 -7.29 -24.04 12.00
N PHE A 181 -7.06 -24.87 10.98
CA PHE A 181 -6.13 -26.01 11.03
C PHE A 181 -5.10 -25.91 9.89
N PRO A 182 -3.80 -26.15 10.14
CA PRO A 182 -3.19 -26.51 11.43
C PRO A 182 -3.03 -25.32 12.40
N CYS A 183 -3.27 -24.10 11.92
CA CYS A 183 -3.23 -22.85 12.69
C CYS A 183 -4.37 -21.92 12.26
N GLN A 184 -4.63 -20.86 13.02
CA GLN A 184 -5.63 -19.84 12.68
C GLN A 184 -5.08 -18.84 11.67
N THR A 185 -5.70 -18.80 10.49
CA THR A 185 -5.38 -17.83 9.43
C THR A 185 -5.79 -16.41 9.81
N THR A 186 -5.25 -15.42 9.10
CA THR A 186 -5.35 -13.99 9.45
C THR A 186 -6.77 -13.51 9.72
N MET A 187 -7.76 -14.00 8.98
CA MET A 187 -9.17 -13.58 9.13
C MET A 187 -9.94 -14.34 10.22
N TRP A 188 -9.28 -15.12 11.08
CA TRP A 188 -9.97 -15.79 12.17
C TRP A 188 -10.51 -14.76 13.19
N GLU A 189 -11.83 -14.78 13.44
CA GLU A 189 -12.55 -13.77 14.23
C GLU A 189 -12.07 -13.68 15.69
N ASN A 190 -11.80 -14.83 16.31
CA ASN A 190 -11.51 -14.93 17.74
C ASN A 190 -10.09 -15.47 17.97
N SER A 191 -9.07 -14.63 17.79
CA SER A 191 -7.71 -14.97 18.22
C SER A 191 -7.67 -14.99 19.75
N THR A 192 -7.67 -16.19 20.33
CA THR A 192 -7.35 -16.37 21.75
C THR A 192 -5.86 -16.70 21.86
N THR A 193 -5.23 -16.33 22.98
CA THR A 193 -3.79 -16.49 23.21
C THR A 193 -3.29 -17.94 23.22
N SER A 194 -4.21 -18.92 23.17
CA SER A 194 -3.91 -20.35 23.26
C SER A 194 -3.82 -21.05 21.90
N ILE A 195 -4.08 -20.36 20.79
CA ILE A 195 -4.13 -20.96 19.45
C ILE A 195 -3.02 -20.36 18.58
N ILE A 196 -2.33 -21.22 17.83
CA ILE A 196 -1.19 -20.84 17.00
C ILE A 196 -1.72 -20.01 15.82
N PRO A 197 -1.32 -18.74 15.66
CA PRO A 197 -1.63 -17.95 14.47
C PRO A 197 -0.72 -18.35 13.30
N CYS A 198 -1.30 -18.47 12.11
CA CYS A 198 -0.57 -18.73 10.87
C CYS A 198 0.12 -17.49 10.30
N TYR A 199 -0.39 -16.30 10.62
CA TYR A 199 0.00 -15.01 10.01
C TYR A 199 -0.11 -14.96 8.48
N TYR A 200 -0.97 -15.78 7.88
CA TYR A 200 -1.31 -15.72 6.47
C TYR A 200 -2.81 -15.82 6.21
N PHE A 201 -3.25 -15.28 5.07
CA PHE A 201 -4.61 -15.45 4.57
C PHE A 201 -4.83 -16.88 4.05
N SER A 202 -5.97 -17.49 4.40
CA SER A 202 -6.41 -18.77 3.83
C SER A 202 -6.57 -18.67 2.31
N ASP A 203 -6.47 -19.79 1.59
CA ASP A 203 -6.60 -19.80 0.12
C ASP A 203 -7.93 -19.20 -0.35
N ALA A 204 -9.03 -19.44 0.38
CA ALA A 204 -10.32 -18.83 0.10
C ALA A 204 -10.28 -17.29 0.24
N ASN A 205 -9.64 -16.77 1.28
CA ASN A 205 -9.46 -15.32 1.43
C ASN A 205 -8.50 -14.72 0.40
N LYS A 206 -7.46 -15.45 0.00
CA LYS A 206 -6.57 -15.03 -1.10
C LYS A 206 -7.39 -14.82 -2.38
N GLU A 207 -8.34 -15.71 -2.67
CA GLU A 207 -9.19 -15.57 -3.85
C GLU A 207 -10.19 -14.40 -3.74
N LEU A 208 -10.77 -14.17 -2.56
CA LEU A 208 -11.63 -13.01 -2.31
C LEU A 208 -10.89 -11.69 -2.52
N ILE A 209 -9.68 -11.58 -1.96
CA ILE A 209 -8.81 -10.40 -2.12
C ILE A 209 -8.44 -10.19 -3.59
N ARG A 210 -8.06 -11.25 -4.30
CA ARG A 210 -7.76 -11.18 -5.74
C ARG A 210 -8.95 -10.66 -6.53
N LYS A 211 -10.12 -11.25 -6.34
CA LYS A 211 -11.37 -10.83 -6.99
C LYS A 211 -11.72 -9.37 -6.69
N TYR A 212 -11.55 -8.93 -5.44
CA TYR A 212 -11.76 -7.54 -5.05
C TYR A 212 -10.86 -6.60 -5.87
N VAL A 213 -9.57 -6.92 -5.95
CA VAL A 213 -8.57 -6.08 -6.63
C VAL A 213 -8.71 -6.12 -8.15
N ASP A 214 -9.06 -7.26 -8.74
CA ASP A 214 -9.27 -7.39 -10.18
C ASP A 214 -10.46 -6.56 -10.64
N ASN A 215 -11.53 -6.50 -9.84
CA ASN A 215 -12.70 -5.65 -10.13
C ASN A 215 -12.38 -4.14 -10.16
N LEU A 216 -11.26 -3.71 -9.56
CA LEU A 216 -10.79 -2.31 -9.66
C LEU A 216 -10.29 -1.95 -11.06
N SER A 217 -9.88 -2.93 -11.86
CA SER A 217 -9.29 -2.71 -13.19
C SER A 217 -10.32 -2.61 -14.32
N VAL A 218 -11.56 -2.98 -14.04
CA VAL A 218 -12.68 -3.02 -15.00
C VAL A 218 -13.49 -1.70 -14.99
N ARG A 219 -13.21 -0.80 -14.05
CA ARG A 219 -13.92 0.48 -13.84
C ARG A 219 -13.02 1.68 -14.16
#